data_AF-A0A1Q8W0A5-F1
#
_entry.id   AF-A0A1Q8W0A5-F1
#
_cell.length_a   1.000
_cell.length_b   1.000
_cell.length_c   1.000
_cell.angle_alpha   90.00
_cell.angle_beta   90.00
_cell.angle_gamma   90.00
#
_symmetry.space_group_name_H-M   'P 1'
#
loop_
_entity.id
_entity.type
_entity.pdbx_description
1 polymer ?
#
loop_
_entity_poly.entity_id
_entity_poly.type
_entity_poly.pdbx_seq_one_letter_code
_entity_poly.pdbx_strand_id
1 'polypeptide(L)'
;MASLLNRILTLLGRAASGAVSEALTQKSPSSSGTSGSTPSGSTETAQSHGSKLSAAPSSRGVSVYDVTALGLPDFSYSPDPDGDADPGEVVWTWVPFEEDPSQGKDRPVLVLARHDNRLVVAQMTSKDHDRDAAQEARWGRFWHDVGTGDWDRHGRPSEVRLDRLLLVEPASVRREGATMNREVFDGVVAALRHHHS
;
A
#
# COMPACT_ATOMS: atom_id res chain seq x y z
N MET A 1 36.93 19.03 32.50
CA MET A 1 37.77 17.87 32.15
C MET A 1 37.47 16.75 33.14
N ALA A 2 36.46 15.93 32.87
CA ALA A 2 36.21 14.70 33.62
C ALA A 2 35.72 13.65 32.63
N SER A 3 36.58 12.66 32.41
CA SER A 3 36.42 11.50 31.57
C SER A 3 35.40 10.55 32.19
N LEU A 4 34.44 10.05 31.40
CA LEU A 4 33.58 8.93 31.77
C LEU A 4 33.78 7.81 30.76
N LEU A 5 34.14 6.67 31.35
CA LEU A 5 34.82 5.53 30.77
C LEU A 5 33.94 4.66 29.88
N ASN A 6 34.62 4.06 28.89
CA ASN A 6 34.24 2.90 28.10
C ASN A 6 33.50 1.80 28.88
N ARG A 7 32.46 1.24 28.25
CA ARG A 7 32.18 -0.19 28.32
C ARG A 7 31.90 -0.77 26.93
N ILE A 8 32.82 -1.65 26.56
CA ILE A 8 32.84 -2.55 25.41
C ILE A 8 31.84 -3.68 25.70
N LEU A 9 30.91 -3.94 24.78
CA LEU A 9 30.32 -5.28 24.62
C LEU A 9 30.41 -5.68 23.15
N THR A 10 31.36 -6.55 22.88
CA THR A 10 31.52 -7.32 21.65
C THR A 10 30.50 -8.47 21.68
N LEU A 11 29.67 -8.61 20.64
CA LEU A 11 29.01 -9.89 20.38
C LEU A 11 29.19 -10.28 18.92
N LEU A 12 29.83 -11.44 18.81
CA LEU A 12 30.23 -12.18 17.63
C LEU A 12 28.99 -12.82 16.99
N GLY A 13 28.86 -12.70 15.66
CA GLY A 13 27.84 -13.42 14.90
C GLY A 13 28.37 -13.78 13.52
N ARG A 14 29.18 -14.84 13.44
CA ARG A 14 29.55 -15.51 12.19
C ARG A 14 28.39 -16.39 11.75
N ALA A 15 27.81 -16.15 10.58
CA ALA A 15 27.00 -17.15 9.88
C ALA A 15 27.80 -17.68 8.69
N ALA A 16 28.05 -18.99 8.73
CA ALA A 16 28.85 -19.72 7.76
C ALA A 16 28.09 -19.90 6.43
N SER A 17 28.78 -19.65 5.33
CA SER A 17 28.38 -20.11 4.00
C SER A 17 28.77 -21.59 3.86
N GLY A 18 27.80 -22.43 3.53
CA GLY A 18 27.99 -23.83 3.18
C GLY A 18 27.56 -24.07 1.73
N ALA A 19 28.46 -24.68 0.96
CA ALA A 19 28.35 -24.90 -0.47
C ALA A 19 27.76 -26.29 -0.82
N VAL A 20 27.53 -26.45 -2.13
CA VAL A 20 27.44 -27.67 -2.97
C VAL A 20 26.23 -28.62 -2.88
N SER A 21 25.56 -28.81 -4.02
CA SER A 21 25.80 -29.99 -4.87
C SER A 21 25.10 -29.87 -6.22
N GLU A 22 25.90 -30.03 -7.29
CA GLU A 22 25.46 -30.42 -8.63
C GLU A 22 24.83 -31.81 -8.62
N ALA A 23 23.80 -31.99 -9.44
CA ALA A 23 23.43 -33.29 -9.98
C ALA A 23 22.96 -33.10 -11.42
N LEU A 24 23.83 -33.46 -12.35
CA LEU A 24 23.51 -33.81 -13.74
C LEU A 24 22.49 -34.97 -13.76
N THR A 25 21.61 -35.01 -14.76
CA THR A 25 21.45 -36.15 -15.71
C THR A 25 20.18 -36.00 -16.57
N GLN A 26 20.42 -35.68 -17.85
CA GLN A 26 19.84 -36.25 -19.07
C GLN A 26 18.32 -36.22 -19.38
N LYS A 27 18.06 -35.64 -20.58
CA LYS A 27 17.41 -36.28 -21.76
C LYS A 27 15.94 -35.92 -22.04
N SER A 28 15.78 -35.14 -23.11
CA SER A 28 14.56 -34.93 -23.91
C SER A 28 14.08 -36.24 -24.58
N PRO A 29 12.80 -36.32 -25.02
CA PRO A 29 12.50 -35.88 -26.37
C PRO A 29 11.15 -35.15 -26.56
N SER A 30 11.06 -34.58 -27.75
CA SER A 30 10.00 -33.81 -28.42
C SER A 30 8.68 -34.54 -28.72
N SER A 31 7.59 -33.76 -28.75
CA SER A 31 6.49 -33.83 -29.73
C SER A 31 5.78 -32.47 -29.74
N SER A 32 5.92 -31.60 -30.76
CA SER A 32 5.18 -31.55 -32.04
C SER A 32 3.66 -31.62 -31.88
N GLY A 33 3.00 -30.46 -31.99
CA GLY A 33 1.55 -30.31 -32.13
C GLY A 33 1.22 -28.90 -32.65
N THR A 34 0.89 -28.83 -33.94
CA THR A 34 0.77 -27.64 -34.80
C THR A 34 -0.66 -27.08 -34.81
N SER A 35 -0.80 -25.80 -35.18
CA SER A 35 -1.95 -25.14 -35.85
C SER A 35 -3.14 -24.74 -34.95
N GLY A 36 -3.75 -23.55 -35.06
CA GLY A 36 -3.57 -22.42 -35.98
C GLY A 36 -4.73 -21.40 -35.80
N SER A 37 -4.53 -20.20 -36.37
CA SER A 37 -5.55 -19.32 -36.97
C SER A 37 -6.42 -18.39 -36.10
N THR A 38 -6.02 -17.11 -36.02
CA THR A 38 -6.87 -15.90 -36.19
C THR A 38 -7.27 -15.74 -37.68
N PRO A 39 -8.24 -14.88 -38.13
CA PRO A 39 -8.61 -13.57 -37.56
C PRO A 39 -10.09 -13.06 -37.73
N SER A 40 -10.29 -11.83 -37.25
CA SER A 40 -11.20 -10.77 -37.73
C SER A 40 -12.68 -10.76 -37.34
N GLY A 41 -13.10 -9.59 -36.81
CA GLY A 41 -14.49 -9.19 -36.64
C GLY A 41 -14.64 -7.87 -35.89
N SER A 42 -14.33 -6.76 -36.55
CA SER A 42 -14.55 -5.39 -36.08
C SER A 42 -16.04 -5.09 -35.86
N THR A 43 -16.40 -4.43 -34.76
CA THR A 43 -17.46 -3.41 -34.78
C THR A 43 -17.10 -2.29 -33.82
N GLU A 44 -17.10 -1.10 -34.40
CA GLU A 44 -16.74 0.21 -33.91
C GLU A 44 -18.05 0.89 -33.47
N THR A 45 -18.16 1.37 -32.23
CA THR A 45 -19.08 2.48 -31.95
C THR A 45 -18.75 3.23 -30.65
N ALA A 46 -18.63 4.56 -30.84
CA ALA A 46 -18.95 5.65 -29.93
C ALA A 46 -18.11 5.82 -28.65
N GLN A 47 -17.01 6.56 -28.84
CA GLN A 47 -16.39 7.41 -27.82
C GLN A 47 -17.42 8.41 -27.28
N SER A 48 -17.69 8.37 -25.97
CA SER A 48 -18.21 9.53 -25.24
C SER A 48 -17.03 10.25 -24.61
N HIS A 49 -16.83 11.51 -25.01
CA HIS A 49 -15.84 12.41 -24.45
C HIS A 49 -16.29 12.86 -23.05
N GLY A 50 -15.93 12.08 -22.03
CA GLY A 50 -15.84 12.54 -20.65
C GLY A 50 -14.41 13.01 -20.38
N SER A 51 -14.27 14.25 -19.93
CA SER A 51 -13.02 14.94 -19.63
C SER A 51 -12.00 14.07 -18.88
N LYS A 52 -10.99 13.57 -19.58
CA LYS A 52 -9.79 12.97 -18.97
C LYS A 52 -8.98 14.10 -18.31
N LEU A 53 -9.31 14.40 -17.06
CA LEU A 53 -8.28 14.81 -16.12
C LEU A 53 -7.28 13.64 -16.06
N SER A 54 -6.00 13.91 -16.27
CA SER A 54 -4.93 12.92 -16.39
C SER A 54 -4.83 12.01 -15.17
N ALA A 55 -5.61 10.93 -15.13
CA ALA A 55 -5.42 9.86 -14.18
C ALA A 55 -4.17 9.06 -14.61
N ALA A 56 -3.18 8.98 -13.73
CA ALA A 56 -2.10 8.01 -13.84
C ALA A 56 -2.67 6.59 -14.11
N PRO A 57 -1.96 5.70 -14.82
CA PRO A 57 -2.48 4.38 -15.14
C PRO A 57 -2.89 3.64 -13.86
N SER A 58 -4.16 3.22 -13.80
CA SER A 58 -4.69 2.42 -12.70
C SER A 58 -4.12 1.01 -12.80
N SER A 59 -3.29 0.61 -11.84
CA SER A 59 -2.83 -0.76 -11.73
C SER A 59 -3.77 -1.52 -10.80
N ARG A 60 -4.47 -2.53 -11.34
CA ARG A 60 -5.41 -3.40 -10.62
C ARG A 60 -6.50 -2.64 -9.83
N GLY A 61 -7.07 -1.59 -10.40
CA GLY A 61 -8.13 -0.77 -9.77
C GLY A 61 -7.63 0.21 -8.70
N VAL A 62 -6.31 0.40 -8.58
CA VAL A 62 -5.69 1.35 -7.65
C VAL A 62 -4.99 2.47 -8.41
N SER A 63 -5.22 3.70 -7.99
CA SER A 63 -4.57 4.91 -8.53
C SER A 63 -4.23 5.88 -7.40
N VAL A 64 -3.43 6.91 -7.65
CA VAL A 64 -3.19 7.99 -6.67
C VAL A 64 -4.44 8.88 -6.61
N TYR A 65 -4.81 9.30 -5.40
CA TYR A 65 -5.82 10.34 -5.19
C TYR A 65 -5.13 11.72 -5.25
N ASP A 66 -5.51 12.55 -6.23
CA ASP A 66 -4.86 13.84 -6.47
C ASP A 66 -5.42 14.92 -5.52
N VAL A 67 -4.81 15.00 -4.33
CA VAL A 67 -5.17 15.99 -3.30
C VAL A 67 -4.97 17.42 -3.79
N THR A 68 -4.02 17.66 -4.72
CA THR A 68 -3.77 19.02 -5.24
C THR A 68 -4.90 19.48 -6.14
N ALA A 69 -5.45 18.59 -6.96
CA ALA A 69 -6.56 18.91 -7.85
C ALA A 69 -7.93 18.84 -7.19
N LEU A 70 -8.13 17.89 -6.26
CA LEU A 70 -9.44 17.58 -5.67
C LEU A 70 -9.62 18.12 -4.25
N GLY A 71 -8.54 18.52 -3.58
CA GLY A 71 -8.55 18.80 -2.14
C GLY A 71 -8.47 17.52 -1.31
N LEU A 72 -8.54 17.68 0.02
CA LEU A 72 -8.70 16.53 0.93
C LEU A 72 -10.10 15.92 0.77
N PRO A 73 -10.24 14.59 0.92
CA PRO A 73 -11.55 13.94 0.82
C PRO A 73 -12.44 14.33 2.02
N ASP A 74 -13.75 14.15 1.85
CA ASP A 74 -14.72 14.27 2.93
C ASP A 74 -14.58 13.09 3.90
N PHE A 75 -13.67 13.21 4.85
CA PHE A 75 -13.40 12.19 5.86
C PHE A 75 -14.67 11.81 6.63
N SER A 76 -14.90 10.50 6.79
CA SER A 76 -16.02 9.96 7.55
C SER A 76 -15.57 8.76 8.39
N TYR A 77 -16.22 8.54 9.52
CA TYR A 77 -16.04 7.34 10.34
C TYR A 77 -17.38 6.62 10.44
N SER A 78 -17.51 5.49 9.74
CA SER A 78 -18.72 4.69 9.67
C SER A 78 -18.37 3.22 9.38
N PRO A 79 -17.50 2.57 10.19
CA PRO A 79 -17.13 1.19 9.95
C PRO A 79 -18.34 0.27 10.14
N ASP A 80 -18.52 -0.66 9.20
CA ASP A 80 -19.55 -1.70 9.25
C ASP A 80 -18.92 -3.00 8.72
N PRO A 81 -18.56 -3.97 9.60
CA PRO A 81 -17.85 -5.18 9.20
C PRO A 81 -18.79 -6.21 8.53
N ASP A 82 -19.47 -5.79 7.46
CA ASP A 82 -20.42 -6.60 6.67
C ASP A 82 -19.74 -7.35 5.50
N GLY A 83 -18.48 -7.02 5.23
CA GLY A 83 -17.66 -7.61 4.18
C GLY A 83 -17.33 -6.66 3.03
N ASP A 84 -18.04 -5.53 2.93
CA ASP A 84 -17.61 -4.37 2.16
C ASP A 84 -16.67 -3.51 3.01
N ALA A 85 -15.84 -2.69 2.35
CA ALA A 85 -14.85 -1.87 3.03
C ALA A 85 -15.41 -0.48 3.30
N ASP A 86 -15.39 -0.06 4.57
CA ASP A 86 -15.98 1.20 5.01
C ASP A 86 -15.01 2.16 5.68
N PRO A 87 -15.27 3.49 5.62
CA PRO A 87 -14.45 4.48 6.28
C PRO A 87 -14.30 4.21 7.79
N GLY A 88 -13.05 4.15 8.26
CA GLY A 88 -12.70 3.71 9.61
C GLY A 88 -12.20 2.26 9.69
N GLU A 89 -12.24 1.50 8.61
CA GLU A 89 -11.69 0.14 8.56
C GLU A 89 -10.28 0.11 7.97
N VAL A 90 -9.47 -0.82 8.48
CA VAL A 90 -8.20 -1.22 7.88
C VAL A 90 -8.47 -2.45 7.03
N VAL A 91 -8.17 -2.39 5.74
CA VAL A 91 -8.38 -3.47 4.78
C VAL A 91 -7.12 -3.77 4.00
N TRP A 92 -7.04 -4.93 3.35
CA TRP A 92 -5.89 -5.29 2.52
C TRP A 92 -6.16 -5.04 1.04
N THR A 93 -5.21 -4.42 0.35
CA THR A 93 -5.27 -4.25 -1.10
C THR A 93 -3.87 -4.20 -1.71
N TRP A 94 -3.81 -4.36 -3.02
CA TRP A 94 -2.58 -4.21 -3.78
C TRP A 94 -2.18 -2.73 -3.84
N VAL A 95 -1.00 -2.39 -3.32
CA VAL A 95 -0.48 -1.02 -3.35
C VAL A 95 0.70 -0.91 -4.33
N PRO A 96 0.60 -0.07 -5.38
CA PRO A 96 1.69 0.14 -6.33
C PRO A 96 2.92 0.76 -5.65
N PHE A 97 4.10 0.32 -6.10
CA PHE A 97 5.36 1.01 -5.77
C PHE A 97 5.39 2.40 -6.44
N GLU A 98 6.18 3.31 -5.89
CA GLU A 98 6.24 4.69 -6.38
C GLU A 98 7.16 4.81 -7.59
N GLU A 99 8.24 4.05 -7.58
CA GLU A 99 9.27 4.04 -8.61
C GLU A 99 8.79 3.34 -9.89
N ASP A 100 7.93 2.33 -9.72
CA ASP A 100 7.33 1.57 -10.82
C ASP A 100 5.89 1.15 -10.45
N PRO A 101 4.87 1.90 -10.92
CA PRO A 101 3.46 1.58 -10.66
C PRO A 101 2.95 0.30 -11.31
N SER A 102 3.74 -0.37 -12.16
CA SER A 102 3.42 -1.71 -12.67
C SER A 102 3.73 -2.80 -11.63
N GLN A 103 4.61 -2.49 -10.68
CA GLN A 103 4.93 -3.32 -9.53
C GLN A 103 4.23 -2.81 -8.27
N GLY A 104 4.12 -3.70 -7.29
CA GLY A 104 3.44 -3.42 -6.04
C GLY A 104 3.32 -4.67 -5.20
N LYS A 105 2.77 -4.50 -4.00
CA LYS A 105 2.50 -5.61 -3.10
C LYS A 105 1.25 -5.37 -2.29
N ASP A 106 0.72 -6.44 -1.76
CA ASP A 106 -0.42 -6.39 -0.85
C ASP A 106 -0.02 -5.75 0.47
N ARG A 107 -0.85 -4.82 0.96
CA ARG A 107 -0.61 -4.07 2.20
C ARG A 107 -1.92 -3.74 2.90
N PRO A 108 -1.89 -3.57 4.24
CA PRO A 108 -2.97 -2.91 4.94
C PRO A 108 -3.06 -1.44 4.50
N VAL A 109 -4.29 -0.95 4.37
CA VAL A 109 -4.64 0.44 4.10
C VAL A 109 -5.80 0.84 5.01
N LEU A 110 -5.79 2.08 5.50
CA LEU A 110 -6.92 2.66 6.24
C LEU A 110 -7.88 3.31 5.24
N VAL A 111 -9.16 2.92 5.26
CA VAL A 111 -10.21 3.59 4.48
C VAL A 111 -10.60 4.88 5.18
N LEU A 112 -10.47 6.00 4.46
CA LEU A 112 -10.66 7.35 5.01
C LEU A 112 -12.01 7.97 4.61
N ALA A 113 -12.47 7.67 3.40
CA ALA A 113 -13.67 8.24 2.81
C ALA A 113 -14.13 7.42 1.61
N ARG A 114 -15.37 7.63 1.19
CA ARG A 114 -15.87 7.26 -0.13
C ARG A 114 -15.75 8.47 -1.07
N HIS A 115 -15.32 8.23 -2.30
CA HIS A 115 -15.28 9.24 -3.36
C HIS A 115 -15.87 8.61 -4.62
N ASP A 116 -17.07 9.06 -5.00
CA ASP A 116 -17.94 8.38 -5.95
C ASP A 116 -18.13 6.90 -5.58
N ASN A 117 -17.86 5.98 -6.51
CA ASN A 117 -17.92 4.54 -6.32
C ASN A 117 -16.58 3.92 -5.87
N ARG A 118 -15.64 4.75 -5.39
CA ARG A 118 -14.29 4.32 -4.98
C ARG A 118 -14.00 4.71 -3.54
N LEU A 119 -12.94 4.13 -3.01
CA LEU A 119 -12.46 4.35 -1.64
C LEU A 119 -11.20 5.20 -1.67
N VAL A 120 -11.16 6.26 -0.85
CA VAL A 120 -9.91 6.98 -0.58
C VAL A 120 -9.25 6.33 0.63
N VAL A 121 -7.99 5.91 0.47
CA VAL A 121 -7.28 5.14 1.49
C VAL A 121 -5.87 5.68 1.75
N ALA A 122 -5.38 5.51 2.98
CA ALA A 122 -3.98 5.75 3.35
C ALA A 122 -3.22 4.43 3.48
N GLN A 123 -2.01 4.38 2.92
CA GLN A 123 -1.13 3.23 3.03
C GLN A 123 -0.67 3.03 4.48
N MET A 124 -0.64 1.77 4.96
CA MET A 124 -0.11 1.44 6.28
C MET A 124 1.19 0.62 6.21
N THR A 125 1.97 0.67 7.30
CA THR A 125 3.19 -0.12 7.50
C THR A 125 3.41 -0.37 8.99
N SER A 126 4.04 -1.50 9.34
CA SER A 126 4.57 -1.75 10.70
C SER A 126 6.09 -1.55 10.77
N LYS A 127 6.66 -0.89 9.76
CA LYS A 127 8.04 -0.40 9.83
C LYS A 127 8.01 0.89 10.64
N ASP A 128 8.76 0.91 11.74
CA ASP A 128 9.00 2.11 12.55
C ASP A 128 9.84 3.10 11.75
N HIS A 129 9.28 4.30 11.54
CA HIS A 129 9.91 5.42 10.86
C HIS A 129 10.27 6.58 11.79
N ASP A 130 10.17 6.45 13.12
CA ASP A 130 10.53 7.53 14.05
C ASP A 130 12.02 7.89 13.94
N ARG A 131 12.86 6.86 13.82
CA ARG A 131 14.32 7.02 13.78
C ARG A 131 14.84 7.53 12.43
N ASP A 132 14.06 7.34 11.36
CA ASP A 132 14.41 7.77 10.01
C ASP A 132 13.47 8.88 9.47
N ALA A 133 12.59 9.45 10.29
CA ALA A 133 11.61 10.45 9.90
C ALA A 133 12.21 11.63 9.11
N ALA A 134 13.34 12.18 9.56
CA ALA A 134 14.02 13.27 8.85
C ALA A 134 14.61 12.82 7.50
N GLN A 135 14.97 11.55 7.35
CA GLN A 135 15.40 10.97 6.08
C GLN A 135 14.20 10.72 5.18
N GLU A 136 13.10 10.16 5.69
CA GLU A 136 11.83 9.94 4.99
C GLU A 136 11.26 11.26 4.43
N ALA A 137 11.24 12.32 5.24
CA ALA A 137 10.77 13.63 4.83
C ALA A 137 11.59 14.26 3.68
N ARG A 138 12.90 13.94 3.57
CA ARG A 138 13.73 14.38 2.41
C ARG A 138 13.29 13.72 1.11
N TRP A 139 12.63 12.57 1.19
CA TRP A 139 12.01 11.88 0.06
C TRP A 139 10.51 12.21 -0.07
N GLY A 140 10.02 13.20 0.68
CA GLY A 140 8.62 13.62 0.66
C GLY A 140 7.66 12.65 1.36
N ARG A 141 8.17 11.72 2.16
CA ARG A 141 7.35 10.71 2.86
C ARG A 141 7.10 11.12 4.31
N PHE A 142 5.84 11.09 4.71
CA PHE A 142 5.39 11.49 6.03
C PHE A 142 4.50 10.40 6.62
N TRP A 143 4.81 9.99 7.85
CA TRP A 143 4.14 8.89 8.53
C TRP A 143 3.54 9.37 9.85
N HIS A 144 2.45 8.75 10.27
CA HIS A 144 1.79 9.02 11.54
C HIS A 144 1.49 7.71 12.27
N ASP A 145 1.85 7.66 13.56
CA ASP A 145 1.57 6.51 14.40
C ASP A 145 0.08 6.24 14.57
N VAL A 146 -0.30 4.98 14.43
CA VAL A 146 -1.65 4.49 14.78
C VAL A 146 -1.63 3.39 15.83
N GLY A 147 -0.44 3.04 16.35
CA GLY A 147 -0.28 2.02 17.37
C GLY A 147 -0.61 0.61 16.86
N THR A 148 -1.14 -0.23 17.74
CA THR A 148 -1.42 -1.65 17.48
C THR A 148 -2.91 -1.86 17.22
N GLY A 149 -3.26 -2.90 16.45
CA GLY A 149 -4.64 -3.35 16.33
C GLY A 149 -4.77 -4.66 15.57
N ASP A 150 -6.01 -5.14 15.46
CA ASP A 150 -6.33 -6.49 14.95
C ASP A 150 -5.97 -6.70 13.47
N TRP A 151 -5.65 -5.62 12.75
CA TRP A 151 -5.14 -5.67 11.37
C TRP A 151 -3.75 -6.31 11.25
N ASP A 152 -2.98 -6.35 12.35
CA ASP A 152 -1.72 -7.09 12.41
C ASP A 152 -1.83 -8.21 13.45
N ARG A 153 -1.83 -9.47 12.97
CA ARG A 153 -1.83 -10.67 13.80
C ARG A 153 -0.70 -10.76 14.84
N HIS A 154 0.41 -10.04 14.62
CA HIS A 154 1.53 -9.97 15.55
C HIS A 154 1.40 -8.80 16.53
N GLY A 155 0.35 -7.98 16.41
CA GLY A 155 0.09 -6.83 17.28
C GLY A 155 1.19 -5.79 17.24
N ARG A 156 1.86 -5.60 16.09
CA ARG A 156 2.97 -4.64 16.00
C ARG A 156 2.43 -3.21 15.87
N PRO A 157 3.11 -2.22 16.48
CA PRO A 157 2.86 -0.83 16.18
C PRO A 157 2.93 -0.58 14.68
N SER A 158 1.99 0.21 14.18
CA SER A 158 1.83 0.54 12.77
C SER A 158 1.68 2.04 12.60
N GLU A 159 1.97 2.48 11.39
CA GLU A 159 1.91 3.87 10.95
C GLU A 159 1.09 3.96 9.65
N VAL A 160 0.46 5.12 9.44
CA VAL A 160 -0.22 5.49 8.20
C VAL A 160 0.58 6.56 7.46
N ARG A 161 0.58 6.48 6.13
CA ARG A 161 1.24 7.48 5.26
C ARG A 161 0.33 8.68 5.00
N LEU A 162 0.87 9.89 5.12
CA LEU A 162 0.13 11.16 5.01
C LEU A 162 0.25 11.85 3.65
N ASP A 163 1.39 11.71 2.98
CA ASP A 163 1.72 12.43 1.74
C ASP A 163 1.09 11.79 0.48
N ARG A 164 0.70 10.51 0.58
CA ARG A 164 0.21 9.73 -0.56
C ARG A 164 -1.09 9.01 -0.23
N LEU A 165 -2.20 9.60 -0.66
CA LEU A 165 -3.51 8.96 -0.66
C LEU A 165 -3.73 8.18 -1.95
N LEU A 166 -4.45 7.07 -1.85
CA LEU A 166 -4.80 6.22 -2.98
C LEU A 166 -6.31 6.20 -3.16
N LEU A 167 -6.73 6.07 -4.42
CA LEU A 167 -8.10 5.80 -4.81
C LEU A 167 -8.18 4.34 -5.23
N VAL A 168 -9.10 3.58 -4.64
CA VAL A 168 -9.20 2.12 -4.76
C VAL A 168 -10.60 1.73 -5.20
N GLU A 169 -10.70 0.88 -6.22
CA GLU A 169 -11.96 0.21 -6.55
C GLU A 169 -12.35 -0.78 -5.45
N PRO A 170 -13.61 -0.80 -4.98
CA PRO A 170 -14.03 -1.73 -3.93
C PRO A 170 -13.72 -3.21 -4.26
N ALA A 171 -13.82 -3.60 -5.53
CA ALA A 171 -13.48 -4.95 -6.01
C ALA A 171 -11.99 -5.32 -5.87
N SER A 172 -11.11 -4.34 -5.68
CA SER A 172 -9.67 -4.53 -5.44
C SER A 172 -9.34 -4.72 -3.95
N VAL A 173 -10.32 -4.58 -3.06
CA VAL A 173 -10.16 -4.86 -1.64
C VAL A 173 -10.26 -6.36 -1.40
N ARG A 174 -9.39 -6.87 -0.52
CA ARG A 174 -9.41 -8.26 -0.06
C ARG A 174 -10.14 -8.36 1.27
N ARG A 175 -10.77 -9.51 1.51
CA ARG A 175 -11.62 -9.82 2.68
C ARG A 175 -10.84 -10.05 4.00
N GLU A 176 -9.80 -9.27 4.21
CA GLU A 176 -9.05 -9.23 5.46
C GLU A 176 -9.13 -7.79 5.95
N GLY A 177 -9.73 -7.57 7.12
CA GLY A 177 -9.86 -6.24 7.68
C GLY A 177 -10.16 -6.20 9.16
N ALA A 178 -10.07 -5.01 9.74
CA ALA A 178 -10.35 -4.72 11.14
C ALA A 178 -10.83 -3.28 11.28
N THR A 179 -11.67 -3.01 12.29
CA THR A 179 -12.10 -1.64 12.60
C THR A 179 -11.01 -0.89 13.36
N MET A 180 -10.62 0.29 12.86
CA MET A 180 -9.75 1.20 13.60
C MET A 180 -10.55 1.88 14.71
N ASN A 181 -9.94 2.06 15.88
CA ASN A 181 -10.53 2.85 16.95
C ASN A 181 -10.80 4.31 16.48
N ARG A 182 -11.94 4.87 16.89
CA ARG A 182 -12.39 6.19 16.43
C ARG A 182 -11.42 7.32 16.81
N GLU A 183 -10.87 7.30 18.02
CA GLU A 183 -9.93 8.33 18.47
C GLU A 183 -8.62 8.29 17.65
N VAL A 184 -8.14 7.09 17.30
CA VAL A 184 -6.97 6.92 16.42
C VAL A 184 -7.27 7.44 15.00
N PHE A 185 -8.44 7.10 14.46
CA PHE A 185 -8.88 7.61 13.15
C PHE A 185 -8.95 9.15 13.12
N ASP A 186 -9.54 9.76 14.14
CA ASP A 186 -9.64 11.22 14.25
C ASP A 186 -8.22 11.87 14.32
N GLY A 187 -7.26 11.19 14.96
CA GLY A 187 -5.84 11.59 14.96
C GLY A 187 -5.21 11.57 13.57
N VAL A 188 -5.46 10.52 12.79
CA VAL A 188 -5.02 10.43 11.39
C VAL A 188 -5.60 11.56 10.54
N VAL A 189 -6.90 11.85 10.69
CA VAL A 189 -7.57 12.95 9.97
C VAL A 189 -6.95 14.30 10.33
N ALA A 190 -6.64 14.53 11.60
CA ALA A 190 -5.96 15.74 12.03
C ALA A 190 -4.55 15.86 11.43
N ALA A 191 -3.78 14.75 11.41
CA ALA A 191 -2.45 14.71 10.82
C ALA A 191 -2.48 14.97 9.30
N LEU A 192 -3.44 14.39 8.58
CA LEU A 192 -3.65 14.65 7.14
C LEU A 192 -3.99 16.11 6.87
N ARG A 193 -4.90 16.70 7.65
CA ARG A 193 -5.25 18.13 7.53
C ARG A 193 -4.06 19.04 7.81
N HIS A 194 -3.23 18.69 8.79
CA HIS A 194 -2.03 19.47 9.09
C HIS A 194 -0.96 19.35 8.00
N HIS A 195 -0.79 18.16 7.42
CA HIS A 195 0.21 17.94 6.37
C HIS A 195 -0.14 18.67 5.06
N HIS A 196 -1.42 18.79 4.72
CA HIS A 196 -1.93 19.38 3.47
C HIS A 196 -2.49 20.82 3.64
N SER A 197 -2.18 21.51 4.75
CA SER A 197 -2.62 22.89 5.01
C SER A 197 -1.76 23.95 4.33
#